data_AF-A0A7K2YKL1-F1
#
_entry.id   AF-A0A7K2YKL1-F1
#
_cell.length_a   1.000
_cell.length_b   1.000
_cell.length_c   1.000
_cell.angle_alpha   90.00
_cell.angle_beta   90.00
_cell.angle_gamma   90.00
#
_symmetry.space_group_name_H-M   'P 1'
#
loop_
_entity.id
_entity.type
_entity.pdbx_description
1 polymer ?
#
loop_
_entity_poly.entity_id
_entity_poly.type
_entity_poly.pdbx_seq_one_letter_code
_entity_poly.pdbx_strand_id
1 'polypeptide(L)'
;DTVYSMRAGRQLDKAKVIEAQAAAQAKQAESAFAQAEAAARIATVQREMERTTRDGAEQDKAAARAARNLRWRKRLDAVLVRRDFVMVTVMMAASVGTAWPAQMSFYLALGMHPALAVLVTSMSEGAAWAGAAMASKAIESGRPAGLYRAITWGSALAAAALNVAHTIHRSVPLAVVLGIASMLGVLLWESYAHSQAEHAGGKTGEQLRAELYRTARFRKVSRRMRDLLASVPGLTEDAAWIVAWR
;
A
#
# COMPACT_ATOMS: atom_id res chain seq x y z
N ASP A 1 -93.72 -55.64 -32.65
CA ASP A 1 -92.43 -55.16 -33.20
C ASP A 1 -91.96 -53.76 -32.78
N THR A 2 -92.62 -53.08 -31.84
CA THR A 2 -92.28 -51.70 -31.43
C THR A 2 -91.31 -51.59 -30.24
N VAL A 3 -91.08 -52.68 -29.49
CA VAL A 3 -90.17 -52.67 -28.32
C VAL A 3 -88.70 -52.89 -28.71
N TYR A 4 -88.45 -53.54 -29.85
CA TYR A 4 -87.09 -53.80 -30.35
C TYR A 4 -86.44 -52.56 -31.02
N SER A 5 -87.23 -51.66 -31.63
CA SER A 5 -86.70 -50.45 -32.30
C SER A 5 -86.24 -49.36 -31.33
N MET A 6 -86.89 -49.20 -30.17
CA MET A 6 -86.48 -48.24 -29.13
C MET A 6 -85.22 -48.65 -28.35
N ARG A 7 -84.85 -49.94 -28.37
CA ARG A 7 -83.62 -50.44 -27.74
C ARG A 7 -82.41 -50.23 -28.65
N ALA A 8 -82.60 -50.43 -29.95
CA ALA A 8 -81.60 -50.15 -30.98
C ALA A 8 -81.29 -48.65 -31.11
N GLY A 9 -82.30 -47.78 -31.08
CA GLY A 9 -82.10 -46.32 -31.08
C GLY A 9 -81.33 -45.82 -29.85
N ARG A 10 -81.65 -46.33 -28.66
CA ARG A 10 -80.91 -45.99 -27.42
C ARG A 10 -79.49 -46.54 -27.38
N GLN A 11 -79.18 -47.63 -28.10
CA GLN A 11 -77.80 -48.13 -28.23
C GLN A 11 -76.99 -47.29 -29.22
N LEU A 12 -77.60 -46.82 -30.31
CA LEU A 12 -76.96 -45.90 -31.25
C LEU A 12 -76.66 -44.52 -30.63
N ASP A 13 -77.57 -43.99 -29.82
CA ASP A 13 -77.31 -42.73 -29.10
C ASP A 13 -76.22 -42.90 -28.03
N LYS A 14 -76.17 -44.03 -27.34
CA LYS A 14 -75.06 -44.35 -26.42
C LYS A 14 -73.73 -44.47 -27.15
N ALA A 15 -73.71 -45.10 -28.33
CA ALA A 15 -72.49 -45.21 -29.14
C ALA A 15 -71.98 -43.83 -29.59
N LYS A 16 -72.87 -42.95 -30.04
CA LYS A 16 -72.52 -41.57 -30.43
C LYS A 16 -72.01 -40.73 -29.24
N VAL A 17 -72.60 -40.90 -28.06
CA VAL A 17 -72.13 -40.22 -26.84
C VAL A 17 -70.75 -40.72 -26.42
N ILE A 18 -70.48 -42.03 -26.53
CA ILE A 18 -69.17 -42.62 -26.24
C ILE A 18 -68.12 -42.12 -27.25
N GLU A 19 -68.47 -42.06 -28.53
CA GLU A 19 -67.58 -41.57 -29.58
C GLU A 19 -67.27 -40.06 -29.43
N ALA A 20 -68.28 -39.25 -29.09
CA ALA A 20 -68.10 -37.84 -28.79
C ALA A 20 -67.25 -37.60 -27.53
N GLN A 21 -67.40 -38.43 -26.49
CA GLN A 21 -66.56 -38.40 -25.30
C GLN A 21 -65.12 -38.83 -25.59
N ALA A 22 -64.92 -39.85 -26.41
CA ALA A 22 -63.59 -40.29 -26.84
C ALA A 22 -62.89 -39.20 -27.68
N ALA A 23 -63.60 -38.55 -28.59
CA ALA A 23 -63.07 -37.44 -29.39
C ALA A 23 -62.74 -36.19 -28.53
N ALA A 24 -63.57 -35.90 -27.52
CA ALA A 24 -63.30 -34.82 -26.56
C ALA A 24 -62.08 -35.12 -25.68
N GLN A 25 -61.94 -36.36 -25.21
CA GLN A 25 -60.76 -36.81 -24.45
C GLN A 25 -59.49 -36.78 -25.30
N ALA A 26 -59.57 -37.19 -26.58
CA ALA A 26 -58.43 -37.10 -27.50
C ALA A 26 -57.97 -35.66 -27.72
N LYS A 27 -58.89 -34.71 -27.92
CA LYS A 27 -58.56 -33.27 -28.02
C LYS A 27 -57.99 -32.69 -26.74
N GLN A 28 -58.52 -33.10 -25.58
CA GLN A 28 -57.98 -32.68 -24.29
C GLN A 28 -56.56 -33.20 -24.09
N ALA A 29 -56.30 -34.47 -24.41
CA ALA A 29 -54.97 -35.06 -24.32
C ALA A 29 -53.96 -34.38 -25.26
N GLU A 30 -54.37 -34.08 -26.50
CA GLU A 30 -53.52 -33.36 -27.47
C GLU A 30 -53.22 -31.92 -27.02
N SER A 31 -54.22 -31.21 -26.48
CA SER A 31 -54.03 -29.86 -25.93
C SER A 31 -53.14 -29.85 -24.68
N ALA A 32 -53.24 -30.88 -23.83
CA ALA A 32 -52.39 -31.04 -22.66
C ALA A 32 -50.94 -31.35 -23.06
N PHE A 33 -50.73 -32.15 -24.12
CA PHE A 33 -49.41 -32.45 -24.66
C PHE A 33 -48.74 -31.20 -25.25
N ALA A 34 -49.50 -30.42 -26.04
CA ALA A 34 -49.01 -29.16 -26.60
C ALA A 34 -48.66 -28.11 -25.53
N GLN A 35 -49.47 -28.01 -24.46
CA GLN A 35 -49.18 -27.13 -23.32
C GLN A 35 -47.94 -27.61 -22.53
N ALA A 36 -47.78 -28.91 -22.32
CA ALA A 36 -46.61 -29.48 -21.66
C ALA A 36 -45.33 -29.24 -22.48
N GLU A 37 -45.39 -29.38 -23.80
CA GLU A 37 -44.26 -29.12 -24.69
C GLU A 37 -43.90 -27.62 -24.73
N ALA A 38 -44.90 -26.73 -24.79
CA ALA A 38 -44.69 -25.29 -24.72
C ALA A 38 -44.06 -24.87 -23.37
N ALA A 39 -44.55 -25.43 -22.26
CA ALA A 39 -43.98 -25.19 -20.93
C ALA A 39 -42.54 -25.71 -20.81
N ALA A 40 -42.23 -26.87 -21.38
CA ALA A 40 -40.88 -27.42 -21.42
C ALA A 40 -39.91 -26.51 -22.21
N ARG A 41 -40.34 -25.99 -23.37
CA ARG A 41 -39.55 -25.07 -24.19
C ARG A 41 -39.30 -23.72 -23.50
N ILE A 42 -40.31 -23.19 -22.80
CA ILE A 42 -40.15 -21.95 -22.01
C ILE A 42 -39.17 -22.17 -20.85
N ALA A 43 -39.25 -23.31 -20.16
CA ALA A 43 -38.35 -23.65 -19.07
C ALA A 43 -36.89 -23.85 -19.54
N THR A 44 -36.66 -24.40 -20.74
CA THR A 44 -35.30 -24.52 -21.30
C THR A 44 -34.72 -23.16 -21.66
N VAL A 45 -35.51 -22.29 -22.29
CA VAL A 45 -35.06 -20.92 -22.64
C VAL A 45 -34.78 -20.10 -21.39
N GLN A 46 -35.61 -20.20 -20.35
CA GLN A 46 -35.37 -19.53 -19.07
C GLN A 46 -34.07 -20.01 -18.40
N ARG A 47 -33.80 -21.32 -18.40
CA ARG A 47 -32.55 -21.87 -17.85
C ARG A 47 -31.32 -21.43 -18.64
N GLU A 48 -31.40 -21.32 -19.96
CA GLU A 48 -30.31 -20.80 -20.79
C GLU A 48 -30.07 -19.30 -20.56
N MET A 49 -31.14 -18.51 -20.40
CA MET A 49 -31.05 -17.09 -20.03
C MET A 49 -30.45 -16.90 -18.62
N GLU A 50 -30.83 -17.73 -17.65
CA GLU A 50 -30.23 -17.70 -16.31
C GLU A 50 -28.76 -18.12 -16.30
N ARG A 51 -28.37 -19.09 -17.13
CA ARG A 51 -26.97 -19.49 -17.29
C ARG A 51 -26.14 -18.38 -17.93
N THR A 52 -26.60 -17.82 -19.04
CA THR A 52 -25.89 -16.74 -19.75
C THR A 52 -25.77 -15.48 -18.91
N THR A 53 -26.81 -15.12 -18.13
CA THR A 53 -26.74 -13.99 -17.20
C THR A 53 -25.82 -14.25 -16.01
N ARG A 54 -25.77 -15.48 -15.48
CA ARG A 54 -24.79 -15.86 -14.43
C ARG A 54 -23.37 -15.85 -14.97
N ASP A 55 -23.13 -16.43 -16.13
CA ASP A 55 -21.82 -16.48 -16.76
C ASP A 55 -21.33 -15.06 -17.09
N GLY A 56 -22.21 -14.18 -17.60
CA GLY A 56 -21.91 -12.76 -17.82
C GLY A 56 -21.58 -12.04 -16.51
N ALA A 57 -22.36 -12.24 -15.45
CA ALA A 57 -22.10 -11.64 -14.15
C ALA A 57 -20.81 -12.17 -13.50
N GLU A 58 -20.43 -13.43 -13.73
CA GLU A 58 -19.16 -14.00 -13.30
C GLU A 58 -17.97 -13.44 -14.08
N GLN A 59 -18.12 -13.29 -15.40
CA GLN A 59 -17.11 -12.65 -16.25
C GLN A 59 -16.90 -11.18 -15.86
N ASP A 60 -17.98 -10.42 -15.61
CA ASP A 60 -17.90 -9.04 -15.15
C ASP A 60 -17.23 -8.92 -13.77
N LYS A 61 -17.56 -9.84 -12.84
CA LYS A 61 -16.89 -9.91 -11.53
C LYS A 61 -15.42 -10.27 -11.67
N ALA A 62 -15.08 -11.21 -12.56
CA ALA A 62 -13.70 -11.59 -12.84
C ALA A 62 -12.91 -10.44 -13.46
N ALA A 63 -13.50 -9.74 -14.43
CA ALA A 63 -12.93 -8.55 -15.06
C ALA A 63 -12.74 -7.41 -14.05
N ALA A 64 -13.72 -7.15 -13.18
CA ALA A 64 -13.61 -6.15 -12.12
C ALA A 64 -12.52 -6.51 -11.10
N ARG A 65 -12.40 -7.79 -10.71
CA ARG A 65 -11.31 -8.28 -9.84
C ARG A 65 -9.96 -8.16 -10.53
N ALA A 66 -9.85 -8.52 -11.81
CA ALA A 66 -8.63 -8.39 -12.59
C ALA A 66 -8.21 -6.92 -12.73
N ALA A 67 -9.14 -6.01 -13.03
CA ALA A 67 -8.88 -4.57 -13.09
C ALA A 67 -8.45 -4.00 -11.73
N ARG A 68 -9.09 -4.43 -10.63
CA ARG A 68 -8.69 -4.05 -9.26
C ARG A 68 -7.29 -4.56 -8.93
N ASN A 69 -6.99 -5.82 -9.25
CA ASN A 69 -5.67 -6.40 -9.04
C ASN A 69 -4.61 -5.72 -9.90
N LEU A 70 -4.93 -5.37 -11.15
CA LEU A 70 -4.02 -4.62 -12.02
C LEU A 70 -3.73 -3.22 -11.46
N ARG A 71 -4.75 -2.53 -10.91
CA ARG A 71 -4.56 -1.24 -10.22
C ARG A 71 -3.69 -1.38 -8.98
N TRP A 72 -3.91 -2.42 -8.17
CA TRP A 72 -3.06 -2.72 -7.00
C TRP A 72 -1.63 -3.06 -7.40
N ARG A 73 -1.43 -3.89 -8.44
CA ARG A 73 -0.11 -4.23 -8.97
C ARG A 73 0.60 -3.00 -9.50
N LYS A 74 -0.05 -2.15 -10.29
CA LYS A 74 0.55 -0.88 -10.75
C LYS A 74 0.95 0.04 -9.59
N ARG A 75 0.15 0.08 -8.51
CA ARG A 75 0.51 0.84 -7.29
C ARG A 75 1.69 0.20 -6.56
N LEU A 76 1.72 -1.12 -6.42
CA LEU A 76 2.83 -1.84 -5.82
C LEU A 76 4.10 -1.70 -6.66
N ASP A 77 4.03 -1.86 -7.97
CA ASP A 77 5.14 -1.67 -8.90
C ASP A 77 5.68 -0.24 -8.83
N ALA A 78 4.80 0.78 -8.79
CA ALA A 78 5.21 2.17 -8.62
C ALA A 78 5.93 2.42 -7.27
N VAL A 79 5.55 1.69 -6.22
CA VAL A 79 6.21 1.72 -4.91
C VAL A 79 7.53 0.94 -4.94
N LEU A 80 7.58 -0.20 -5.62
CA LEU A 80 8.76 -1.05 -5.77
C LEU A 80 9.81 -0.47 -6.71
N VAL A 81 9.44 0.42 -7.64
CA VAL A 81 10.41 1.26 -8.38
C VAL A 81 11.24 2.11 -7.42
N ARG A 82 10.70 2.44 -6.23
CA ARG A 82 11.43 3.05 -5.12
C ARG A 82 11.86 2.00 -4.08
N ARG A 83 12.37 0.85 -4.53
CA ARG A 83 12.73 -0.30 -3.67
C ARG A 83 13.57 0.11 -2.46
N ASP A 84 14.56 0.97 -2.68
CA ASP A 84 15.50 1.38 -1.63
C ASP A 84 14.80 2.26 -0.57
N PHE A 85 13.92 3.17 -0.99
CA PHE A 85 13.07 3.94 -0.09
C PHE A 85 12.16 3.04 0.76
N VAL A 86 11.54 2.03 0.14
CA VAL A 86 10.65 1.10 0.84
C VAL A 86 11.42 0.28 1.87
N MET A 87 12.57 -0.29 1.52
CA MET A 87 13.39 -1.04 2.47
C MET A 87 13.82 -0.19 3.65
N VAL A 88 14.30 1.02 3.39
CA VAL A 88 14.74 1.94 4.45
C VAL A 88 13.56 2.32 5.36
N THR A 89 12.40 2.63 4.78
CA THR A 89 11.17 2.92 5.52
C THR A 89 10.73 1.75 6.40
N VAL A 90 10.77 0.52 5.87
CA VAL A 90 10.43 -0.69 6.62
C VAL A 90 11.42 -0.92 7.76
N MET A 91 12.72 -0.72 7.54
CA MET A 91 13.73 -0.83 8.59
C MET A 91 13.58 0.25 9.67
N MET A 92 13.26 1.49 9.30
CA MET A 92 12.91 2.54 10.26
C MET A 92 11.69 2.13 11.09
N ALA A 93 10.63 1.63 10.45
CA ALA A 93 9.43 1.20 11.15
C ALA A 93 9.70 0.02 12.11
N ALA A 94 10.53 -0.94 11.69
CA ALA A 94 10.95 -2.06 12.54
C ALA A 94 11.77 -1.59 13.75
N SER A 95 12.68 -0.62 13.56
CA SER A 95 13.45 0.00 14.65
C SER A 95 12.52 0.65 15.67
N VAL A 96 11.57 1.48 15.23
CA VAL A 96 10.57 2.09 16.13
C VAL A 96 9.74 1.03 16.83
N GLY A 97 9.26 0.01 16.11
CA GLY A 97 8.43 -1.05 16.67
C GLY A 97 9.12 -1.82 17.81
N THR A 98 10.43 -1.99 17.73
CA THR A 98 11.23 -2.64 18.79
C THR A 98 11.52 -1.72 19.98
N ALA A 99 11.70 -0.42 19.74
CA ALA A 99 11.95 0.59 20.77
C ALA A 99 10.68 1.01 21.54
N TRP A 100 9.51 0.94 20.90
CA TRP A 100 8.26 1.46 21.44
C TRP A 100 7.86 0.87 22.80
N PRO A 101 7.89 -0.45 23.04
CA PRO A 101 7.50 -1.01 24.33
C PRO A 101 8.43 -0.56 25.46
N ALA A 102 9.73 -0.41 25.18
CA ALA A 102 10.72 0.03 26.16
C ALA A 102 10.46 1.50 26.57
N GLN A 103 10.29 2.41 25.61
CA GLN A 103 9.96 3.81 25.88
C GLN A 103 8.62 3.95 26.62
N MET A 104 7.60 3.21 26.21
CA MET A 104 6.30 3.21 26.88
C MET A 104 6.42 2.74 28.34
N SER A 105 7.16 1.66 28.58
CA SER A 105 7.37 1.14 29.93
C SER A 105 8.17 2.10 30.83
N PHE A 106 9.08 2.90 30.25
CA PHE A 106 9.78 3.96 30.98
C PHE A 106 8.83 5.05 31.46
N TYR A 107 7.98 5.58 30.58
CA TYR A 107 7.03 6.63 30.96
C TYR A 107 6.01 6.15 31.99
N LEU A 108 5.54 4.91 31.86
CA LEU A 108 4.66 4.30 32.87
C LEU A 108 5.37 4.13 34.22
N ALA A 109 6.64 3.75 34.23
CA ALA A 109 7.45 3.65 35.46
C ALA A 109 7.67 5.01 36.14
N LEU A 110 7.62 6.11 35.38
CA LEU A 110 7.63 7.48 35.91
C LEU A 110 6.27 7.96 36.44
N GLY A 111 5.24 7.08 36.46
CA GLY A 111 3.89 7.43 36.91
C GLY A 111 3.07 8.21 35.88
N MET A 112 3.52 8.27 34.62
CA MET A 112 2.79 8.97 33.58
C MET A 112 1.50 8.23 33.22
N HIS A 113 0.41 8.97 33.02
CA HIS A 113 -0.84 8.40 32.54
C HIS A 113 -0.63 7.69 31.18
N PRO A 114 -1.18 6.48 30.94
CA PRO A 114 -0.94 5.72 29.71
C PRO A 114 -1.21 6.51 28.42
N ALA A 115 -2.28 7.31 28.37
CA ALA A 115 -2.57 8.14 27.21
C ALA A 115 -1.47 9.17 26.92
N LEU A 116 -0.88 9.76 27.97
CA LEU A 116 0.22 10.72 27.84
C LEU A 116 1.51 10.01 27.42
N ALA A 117 1.78 8.82 27.97
CA ALA A 117 2.94 8.02 27.59
C ALA A 117 2.91 7.63 26.10
N VAL A 118 1.73 7.23 25.58
CA VAL A 118 1.54 6.99 24.14
C VAL A 118 1.79 8.28 23.35
N LEU A 119 1.22 9.40 23.78
CA LEU A 119 1.36 10.68 23.08
C LEU A 119 2.82 11.13 23.01
N VAL A 120 3.55 11.09 24.13
CA VAL A 120 4.96 11.50 24.19
C VAL A 120 5.83 10.59 23.32
N THR A 121 5.64 9.27 23.40
CA THR A 121 6.33 8.29 22.53
C THR A 121 6.04 8.55 21.05
N SER A 122 4.77 8.84 20.72
CA SER A 122 4.36 9.17 19.35
C SER A 122 5.00 10.47 18.85
N MET A 123 5.15 11.46 19.73
CA MET A 123 5.76 12.76 19.37
C MET A 123 7.26 12.63 19.16
N SER A 124 7.98 11.88 19.99
CA SER A 124 9.44 11.68 19.85
C SER A 124 9.76 10.96 18.55
N GLU A 125 9.07 9.86 18.27
CA GLU A 125 9.25 9.10 17.04
C GLU A 125 8.72 9.90 15.83
N GLY A 126 7.52 10.47 15.94
CA GLY A 126 6.90 11.27 14.89
C GLY A 126 7.73 12.46 14.44
N ALA A 127 8.46 13.12 15.35
CA ALA A 127 9.38 14.21 15.03
C ALA A 127 10.56 13.72 14.15
N ALA A 128 11.13 12.55 14.45
CA ALA A 128 12.20 11.97 13.64
C ALA A 128 11.72 11.66 12.21
N TRP A 129 10.53 11.05 12.10
CA TRP A 129 9.87 10.72 10.83
C TRP A 129 9.48 11.97 10.02
N ALA A 130 8.92 12.97 10.68
CA ALA A 130 8.57 14.24 10.03
C ALA A 130 9.82 14.96 9.51
N GLY A 131 10.90 15.01 10.30
CA GLY A 131 12.18 15.53 9.88
C GLY A 131 12.72 14.78 8.65
N ALA A 132 12.66 13.44 8.67
CA ALA A 132 13.14 12.61 7.57
C ALA A 132 12.35 12.87 6.28
N ALA A 133 11.02 12.89 6.37
CA ALA A 133 10.13 13.19 5.24
C ALA A 133 10.35 14.60 4.67
N MET A 134 10.50 15.60 5.54
CA MET A 134 10.80 16.97 5.12
C MET A 134 12.19 17.07 4.47
N ALA A 135 13.19 16.34 4.99
CA ALA A 135 14.52 16.27 4.39
C ALA A 135 14.48 15.66 2.98
N SER A 136 13.74 14.55 2.77
CA SER A 136 13.55 13.97 1.44
C SER A 136 12.94 14.97 0.48
N LYS A 137 11.85 15.62 0.88
CA LYS A 137 11.17 16.62 0.06
C LYS A 137 12.07 17.81 -0.27
N ALA A 138 12.91 18.25 0.68
CA ALA A 138 13.88 19.31 0.45
C ALA A 138 14.94 18.89 -0.57
N ILE A 139 15.51 17.68 -0.45
CA ILE A 139 16.49 17.13 -1.39
C ILE A 139 15.88 17.00 -2.80
N GLU A 140 14.69 16.42 -2.92
CA GLU A 140 13.97 16.26 -4.19
C GLU A 140 13.66 17.62 -4.86
N SER A 141 13.48 18.68 -4.08
CA SER A 141 13.21 20.04 -4.58
C SER A 141 14.45 20.92 -4.71
N GLY A 142 15.67 20.36 -4.53
CA GLY A 142 16.92 21.13 -4.58
C GLY A 142 17.06 22.19 -3.48
N ARG A 143 16.31 22.05 -2.39
CA ARG A 143 16.28 22.95 -1.23
C ARG A 143 17.22 22.47 -0.12
N PRO A 144 17.73 23.38 0.73
CA PRO A 144 18.58 23.00 1.85
C PRO A 144 17.84 22.09 2.84
N ALA A 145 18.36 20.89 3.05
CA ALA A 145 17.78 19.89 3.96
C ALA A 145 18.39 19.89 5.38
N GLY A 146 19.40 20.73 5.63
CA GLY A 146 20.22 20.68 6.85
C GLY A 146 19.42 20.80 8.16
N LEU A 147 18.45 21.72 8.21
CA LEU A 147 17.59 21.89 9.39
C LEU A 147 16.74 20.64 9.67
N TYR A 148 16.15 20.06 8.63
CA TYR A 148 15.31 18.86 8.77
C TYR A 148 16.13 17.65 9.19
N ARG A 149 17.36 17.50 8.66
CA ARG A 149 18.31 16.47 9.12
C ARG A 149 18.69 16.67 10.59
N ALA A 150 18.93 17.91 11.01
CA ALA A 150 19.21 18.21 12.42
C ALA A 150 18.04 17.83 13.35
N ILE A 151 16.80 18.08 12.93
CA ILE A 151 15.60 17.64 13.65
C ILE A 151 15.58 16.10 13.75
N THR A 152 15.77 15.39 12.63
CA THR A 152 15.78 13.92 12.61
C THR A 152 16.84 13.33 13.54
N TRP A 153 18.07 13.84 13.47
CA TRP A 153 19.18 13.39 14.32
C TRP A 153 18.94 13.74 15.79
N GLY A 154 18.45 14.94 16.09
CA GLY A 154 18.13 15.36 17.44
C GLY A 154 17.07 14.47 18.09
N SER A 155 16.00 14.16 17.36
CA SER A 155 14.94 13.26 17.83
C SER A 155 15.46 11.84 18.05
N ALA A 156 16.27 11.30 17.14
CA ALA A 156 16.84 9.95 17.30
C ALA A 156 17.82 9.86 18.48
N LEU A 157 18.63 10.90 18.70
CA LEU A 157 19.52 10.97 19.87
C LEU A 157 18.73 11.04 21.18
N ALA A 158 17.63 11.81 21.22
CA ALA A 158 16.74 11.85 22.38
C ALA A 158 16.11 10.49 22.66
N ALA A 159 15.62 9.79 21.62
CA ALA A 159 15.07 8.44 21.73
C ALA A 159 16.13 7.43 22.23
N ALA A 160 17.35 7.49 21.69
CA ALA A 160 18.46 6.65 22.13
C ALA A 160 18.81 6.91 23.61
N ALA A 161 18.87 8.17 24.02
CA ALA A 161 19.14 8.55 25.41
C ALA A 161 18.08 8.02 26.37
N LEU A 162 16.79 8.12 26.00
CA LEU A 162 15.68 7.58 26.79
C LEU A 162 15.76 6.06 26.92
N ASN A 163 16.07 5.35 25.83
CA ASN A 163 16.22 3.90 25.84
C ASN A 163 17.40 3.43 26.70
N VAL A 164 18.53 4.16 26.64
CA VAL A 164 19.68 3.90 27.51
C VAL A 164 19.31 4.16 28.97
N ALA A 165 18.75 5.33 29.28
CA ALA A 165 18.41 5.73 30.65
C ALA A 165 17.41 4.74 31.30
N HIS A 166 16.43 4.26 30.55
CA HIS A 166 15.49 3.27 31.04
C HIS A 166 16.14 1.92 31.36
N THR A 167 17.09 1.50 30.54
CA THR A 167 17.55 0.10 30.51
C THR A 167 18.88 -0.11 31.23
N ILE A 168 19.66 0.96 31.45
CA ILE A 168 21.03 0.86 31.99
C ILE A 168 21.07 0.22 33.37
N HIS A 169 20.06 0.46 34.20
CA HIS A 169 19.93 -0.14 35.53
C HIS A 169 19.61 -1.63 35.51
N ARG A 170 19.06 -2.15 34.40
CA ARG A 170 18.74 -3.57 34.21
C ARG A 170 19.90 -4.33 33.57
N SER A 171 20.49 -3.75 32.53
CA SER A 171 21.60 -4.35 31.79
C SER A 171 22.28 -3.31 30.93
N VAL A 172 23.57 -3.07 31.19
CA VAL A 172 24.40 -2.16 30.39
C VAL A 172 24.49 -2.62 28.93
N PRO A 173 24.77 -3.92 28.61
CA PRO A 173 24.76 -4.38 27.23
C PRO A 173 23.43 -4.15 26.51
N LEU A 174 22.30 -4.40 27.19
CA LEU A 174 20.98 -4.21 26.59
C LEU A 174 20.68 -2.73 26.33
N ALA A 175 21.06 -1.84 27.26
CA ALA A 175 20.92 -0.40 27.10
C ALA A 175 21.71 0.12 25.89
N VAL A 176 22.95 -0.36 25.70
CA VAL A 176 23.78 -0.02 24.54
C VAL A 176 23.12 -0.50 23.24
N VAL A 177 22.65 -1.75 23.19
CA VAL A 177 21.98 -2.30 22.01
C VAL A 177 20.72 -1.52 21.65
N LEU A 178 19.86 -1.20 22.62
CA LEU A 178 18.64 -0.41 22.37
C LEU A 178 18.94 1.03 21.96
N GLY A 179 19.98 1.65 22.55
CA GLY A 179 20.46 2.96 22.15
C GLY A 179 20.91 2.99 20.68
N ILE A 180 21.75 2.02 20.28
CA ILE A 180 22.19 1.87 18.89
C ILE A 180 21.01 1.57 17.96
N ALA A 181 20.11 0.66 18.36
CA ALA A 181 18.93 0.31 17.57
C ALA A 181 18.02 1.50 17.27
N SER A 182 17.92 2.46 18.21
CA SER A 182 17.16 3.71 18.05
C SER A 182 17.76 4.63 16.99
N MET A 183 19.07 4.54 16.76
CA MET A 183 19.78 5.38 15.78
C MET A 183 19.89 4.71 14.41
N LEU A 184 19.81 3.37 14.34
CA LEU A 184 19.98 2.62 13.09
C LEU A 184 18.98 3.03 12.00
N GLY A 185 17.73 3.28 12.34
CA GLY A 185 16.72 3.74 11.38
C GLY A 185 17.12 5.07 10.72
N VAL A 186 17.59 6.03 11.53
CA VAL A 186 18.05 7.33 11.03
C VAL A 186 19.36 7.22 10.25
N LEU A 187 20.29 6.35 10.67
CA LEU A 187 21.53 6.08 9.94
C LEU A 187 21.26 5.53 8.52
N LEU A 188 20.36 4.56 8.41
CA LEU A 188 19.96 3.97 7.13
C LEU A 188 19.26 5.01 6.25
N TRP A 189 18.36 5.80 6.85
CA TRP A 189 17.71 6.90 6.15
C TRP A 189 18.69 7.95 5.63
N GLU A 190 19.67 8.33 6.44
CA GLU A 190 20.67 9.31 6.07
C GLU A 190 21.55 8.82 4.93
N SER A 191 21.89 7.53 4.95
CA SER A 191 22.65 6.87 3.87
C SER A 191 21.89 6.90 2.55
N TYR A 192 20.58 6.63 2.60
CA TYR A 192 19.68 6.74 1.44
C TYR A 192 19.50 8.19 0.97
N ALA A 193 19.23 9.12 1.89
CA ALA A 193 19.07 10.54 1.56
C ALA A 193 20.35 11.12 0.93
N HIS A 194 21.52 10.68 1.40
CA HIS A 194 22.80 11.04 0.84
C HIS A 194 22.99 10.48 -0.57
N SER A 195 22.69 9.19 -0.80
CA SER A 195 22.80 8.60 -2.14
C SER A 195 21.88 9.29 -3.15
N GLN A 196 20.67 9.70 -2.72
CA GLN A 196 19.74 10.47 -3.56
C GLN A 196 20.26 11.88 -3.88
N ALA A 197 20.84 12.57 -2.90
CA ALA A 197 21.43 13.89 -3.10
C ALA A 197 22.64 13.86 -4.05
N GLU A 198 23.48 12.83 -3.94
CA GLU A 198 24.62 12.63 -4.84
C GLU A 198 24.20 12.34 -6.28
N HIS A 199 23.19 11.47 -6.47
CA HIS A 199 22.61 11.20 -7.80
C HIS A 199 22.00 12.45 -8.43
N ALA A 200 21.31 13.28 -7.64
CA ALA A 200 20.73 14.53 -8.12
C ALA A 200 21.80 15.58 -8.51
N GLY A 201 22.97 15.54 -7.87
CA GLY A 201 24.09 16.46 -8.13
C GLY A 201 24.89 16.12 -9.38
N GLY A 202 24.71 14.94 -10.00
CA GLY A 202 25.40 14.53 -11.22
C GLY A 202 26.93 14.38 -11.10
N LYS A 203 27.47 14.46 -9.88
CA LYS A 203 28.91 14.33 -9.61
C LYS A 203 29.32 12.85 -9.65
N THR A 204 30.46 12.54 -10.26
CA THR A 204 31.02 11.19 -10.24
C THR A 204 31.65 10.88 -8.88
N GLY A 205 31.79 9.59 -8.53
CA GLY A 205 32.40 9.18 -7.26
C GLY A 205 33.83 9.68 -7.07
N GLU A 206 34.59 9.88 -8.15
CA GLU A 206 35.93 10.48 -8.10
C GLU A 206 35.89 11.97 -7.76
N GLN A 207 34.93 12.71 -8.31
CA GLN A 207 34.72 14.13 -8.00
C GLN A 207 34.33 14.31 -6.53
N LEU A 208 33.44 13.46 -6.01
CA LEU A 208 33.07 13.43 -4.60
C LEU A 208 34.26 13.13 -3.69
N ARG A 209 35.08 12.13 -4.02
CA ARG A 209 36.31 11.82 -3.27
C ARG A 209 37.29 12.99 -3.27
N ALA A 210 37.46 13.65 -4.42
CA ALA A 210 38.32 14.83 -4.53
C ALA A 210 37.79 15.99 -3.68
N GLU A 211 36.49 16.24 -3.68
CA GLU A 211 35.84 17.28 -2.87
C GLU A 211 35.96 16.98 -1.37
N LEU A 212 35.72 15.73 -0.95
CA LEU A 212 35.91 15.27 0.42
C LEU A 212 37.36 15.41 0.85
N TYR A 213 38.31 15.00 0.00
CA TYR A 213 39.73 15.16 0.27
C TYR A 213 40.10 16.64 0.43
N ARG A 214 39.64 17.51 -0.47
CA ARG A 214 39.84 18.97 -0.40
C ARG A 214 39.30 19.53 0.93
N THR A 215 38.09 19.14 1.29
CA THR A 215 37.39 19.61 2.50
C THR A 215 38.06 19.13 3.79
N ALA A 216 38.50 17.87 3.82
CA ALA A 216 39.15 17.27 4.99
C ALA A 216 40.59 17.77 5.16
N ARG A 217 41.37 17.81 4.07
CA ARG A 217 42.80 18.16 4.11
C ARG A 217 43.04 19.66 4.21
N PHE A 218 42.26 20.47 3.52
CA PHE A 218 42.47 21.92 3.41
C PHE A 218 41.27 22.69 3.97
N ARG A 219 40.98 22.50 5.26
CA ARG A 219 39.79 23.06 5.93
C ARG A 219 39.68 24.59 5.83
N LYS A 220 40.80 25.31 5.95
CA LYS A 220 40.83 26.79 5.88
C LYS A 220 40.49 27.29 4.48
N VAL A 221 41.13 26.73 3.45
CA VAL A 221 40.88 27.07 2.04
C VAL A 221 39.44 26.72 1.67
N SER A 222 38.95 25.55 2.08
CA SER A 222 37.57 25.12 1.82
C SER A 222 36.53 26.03 2.47
N ARG A 223 36.81 26.59 3.66
CA ARG A 223 35.93 27.62 4.26
C ARG A 223 35.91 28.87 3.40
N ARG A 224 37.09 29.40 3.06
CA ARG A 224 37.21 30.61 2.24
C ARG A 224 36.57 30.45 0.86
N MET A 225 36.71 29.28 0.23
CA MET A 225 36.01 28.95 -1.02
C MET A 225 34.49 29.06 -0.86
N ARG A 226 33.92 28.47 0.21
CA ARG A 226 32.48 28.55 0.48
C ARG A 226 32.02 29.99 0.74
N ASP A 227 32.82 30.76 1.47
CA ASP A 227 32.53 32.17 1.72
C ASP A 227 32.53 32.96 0.39
N LEU A 228 33.46 32.68 -0.53
CA LEU A 228 33.50 33.26 -1.86
C LEU A 228 32.29 32.87 -2.72
N LEU A 229 31.91 31.59 -2.73
CA LEU A 229 30.72 31.11 -3.45
C LEU A 229 29.43 31.73 -2.91
N ALA A 230 29.34 31.95 -1.59
CA ALA A 230 28.18 32.57 -0.96
C ALA A 230 28.10 34.09 -1.22
N SER A 231 29.25 34.75 -1.36
CA SER A 231 29.33 36.21 -1.53
C SER A 231 29.40 36.68 -2.98
N VAL A 232 29.82 35.83 -3.92
CA VAL A 232 30.00 36.18 -5.34
C VAL A 232 29.09 35.31 -6.22
N PRO A 233 27.91 35.82 -6.63
CA PRO A 233 27.01 35.11 -7.52
C PRO A 233 27.65 34.76 -8.86
N GLY A 234 27.43 33.53 -9.34
CA GLY A 234 27.94 33.06 -10.65
C GLY A 234 29.40 32.59 -10.64
N LEU A 235 30.09 32.66 -9.49
CA LEU A 235 31.42 32.09 -9.35
C LEU A 235 31.36 30.56 -9.39
N THR A 236 32.18 29.94 -10.24
CA THR A 236 32.24 28.47 -10.33
C THR A 236 33.05 27.88 -9.17
N GLU A 237 32.77 26.63 -8.81
CA GLU A 237 33.41 25.93 -7.69
C GLU A 237 34.94 25.86 -7.85
N ASP A 238 35.43 25.57 -9.06
CA ASP A 238 36.86 25.53 -9.36
C ASP A 238 37.52 26.92 -9.31
N ALA A 239 36.84 27.96 -9.80
CA ALA A 239 37.37 29.33 -9.72
C ALA A 239 37.44 29.80 -8.26
N ALA A 240 36.40 29.53 -7.47
CA ALA A 240 36.38 29.83 -6.04
C ALA A 240 37.50 29.11 -5.29
N TRP A 241 37.78 27.85 -5.65
CA TRP A 241 38.87 27.09 -5.05
C TRP A 241 40.23 27.74 -5.33
N ILE A 242 40.51 28.09 -6.59
CA ILE A 242 41.77 28.73 -6.99
C ILE A 242 41.94 30.09 -6.29
N VAL A 243 40.88 30.89 -6.21
CA VAL A 243 40.92 32.19 -5.52
C VAL A 243 41.11 32.02 -4.02
N ALA A 244 40.52 31.00 -3.40
CA ALA A 244 40.66 30.74 -1.97
C ALA A 244 42.11 30.40 -1.53
N TRP A 245 42.95 29.94 -2.46
CA TRP A 245 44.38 29.69 -2.23
C TRP A 245 45.24 30.97 -2.26
N ARG A 246 44.73 32.07 -2.79
CA ARG A 246 45.43 33.37 -2.88
C ARG A 246 45.17 34.22 -1.63
#